data_AF-A0A7C5LXP6-F1
#
_entry.id   AF-A0A7C5LXP6-F1
#
_cell.length_a   1.000
_cell.length_b   1.000
_cell.length_c   1.000
_cell.angle_alpha   90.00
_cell.angle_beta   90.00
_cell.angle_gamma   90.00
#
_symmetry.space_group_name_H-M   'P 1'
#
loop_
_entity.id
_entity.type
_entity.pdbx_description
1 polymer ?
#
loop_
_entity_poly.entity_id
_entity_poly.type
_entity_poly.pdbx_seq_one_letter_code
_entity_poly.pdbx_strand_id
1 'polypeptide(L)'
;MFKAEKDREVRGLAQTLAEEAQGYFDHCHMTPGRKKIVAQMLAQYPISVEDLARWNMQAAEVAQGMRGRVEDMARVPGRNMDPAHVTDTALADYQHCLATLLGPHLAPKTQSDAIQHELLTRSRQTGAYIRMLEAGISEKAILGLAGRIAGDTDDLEGAWATLEEAVDRAIRLQEDGGPSNHGEFVDRVMAEVRALSAGGEYDDADAAIEAALAEEEAAWAQQMAQREAARARLLAAGVDVAVLAGNAERAAELALAQADLEAGGRAGFDDLRKLQNGFYEKGRDKGIAIDLRIAIALAEHLLERAGDADERGTALNDLGIVLQSLGERESSPARLEAAVTAYENALKEWSRDRVPLDWAGTQNNLGNALSTLGSREHDPARLEAAVTAYENALKEWSRDRVPLQWATTQNNLGNALKALGGRDSDTVRLGAAVTAYENALKEWSRDRVPLNWAGTQNNLGNALQALGAREGDTERLEAAVTAYENALKERTRDRVPLDWAATQYNLAVVALAFFDLIDDPAHLDRAETHAQEARAVFASAEAEPQRDMCDAILAEIAARRDGGGG
;
A
#
# COMPACT_ATOMS: atom_id res chain seq x y z
N MET A 1 -67.46 14.99 35.99
CA MET A 1 -66.56 15.38 34.89
C MET A 1 -65.81 14.11 34.47
N PHE A 2 -65.61 13.80 33.17
CA PHE A 2 -64.93 12.57 32.68
C PHE A 2 -65.58 11.19 32.98
N LYS A 3 -66.89 11.15 33.26
CA LYS A 3 -67.58 9.90 33.68
C LYS A 3 -67.59 8.78 32.62
N ALA A 4 -67.40 9.12 31.35
CA ALA A 4 -67.42 8.17 30.24
C ALA A 4 -66.04 7.59 29.88
N GLU A 5 -64.97 8.04 30.55
CA GLU A 5 -63.60 7.69 30.19
C GLU A 5 -63.19 6.30 30.69
N LYS A 6 -62.57 5.52 29.80
CA LYS A 6 -62.14 4.15 30.11
C LYS A 6 -60.82 4.12 30.89
N ASP A 7 -60.02 5.18 30.80
CA ASP A 7 -58.74 5.29 31.48
C ASP A 7 -58.92 5.35 33.01
N ARG A 8 -58.01 4.68 33.74
CA ARG A 8 -58.06 4.57 35.20
C ARG A 8 -57.53 5.84 35.89
N GLU A 9 -56.54 6.51 35.31
CA GLU A 9 -55.98 7.75 35.85
C GLU A 9 -56.94 8.91 35.65
N VAL A 10 -57.59 8.98 34.48
CA VAL A 10 -58.62 9.99 34.17
C VAL A 10 -59.83 9.85 35.11
N ARG A 11 -60.19 8.63 35.50
CA ARG A 11 -61.22 8.39 36.53
C ARG A 11 -60.77 8.84 37.93
N GLY A 12 -59.48 8.74 38.25
CA GLY A 12 -58.92 9.30 39.48
C GLY A 12 -59.05 10.83 39.53
N LEU A 13 -58.65 11.50 38.44
CA LEU A 13 -58.81 12.95 38.30
C LEU A 13 -60.28 13.39 38.36
N ALA A 14 -61.17 12.61 37.75
CA ALA A 14 -62.61 12.86 37.80
C ALA A 14 -63.17 12.89 39.24
N GLN A 15 -62.65 12.04 40.12
CA GLN A 15 -63.04 11.98 41.52
C GLN A 15 -62.50 13.20 42.29
N THR A 16 -61.22 13.53 42.10
CA THR A 16 -60.60 14.74 42.68
C THR A 16 -61.35 16.01 42.30
N LEU A 17 -61.66 16.18 41.01
CA LEU A 17 -62.43 17.34 40.52
C LEU A 17 -63.85 17.38 41.09
N ALA A 18 -64.47 16.24 41.37
CA ALA A 18 -65.79 16.18 42.00
C ALA A 18 -65.75 16.65 43.47
N GLU A 19 -64.71 16.25 44.21
CA GLU A 19 -64.49 16.67 45.61
C GLU A 19 -64.19 18.18 45.67
N GLU A 20 -63.34 18.68 44.76
CA GLU A 20 -63.06 20.11 44.62
C GLU A 20 -64.29 20.93 44.19
N ALA A 21 -65.14 20.37 43.31
CA ALA A 21 -66.39 21.01 42.92
C ALA A 21 -67.34 21.19 44.11
N GLN A 22 -67.42 20.19 45.00
CA GLN A 22 -68.19 20.31 46.23
C GLN A 22 -67.62 21.42 47.12
N GLY A 23 -66.30 21.47 47.31
CA GLY A 23 -65.63 22.55 48.05
C GLY A 23 -65.89 23.94 47.45
N TYR A 24 -65.87 24.08 46.12
CA TYR A 24 -66.21 25.32 45.43
C TYR A 24 -67.68 25.72 45.68
N PHE A 25 -68.62 24.78 45.59
CA PHE A 25 -70.03 25.05 45.84
C PHE A 25 -70.30 25.45 47.28
N ASP A 26 -69.55 24.95 48.26
CA ASP A 26 -69.73 25.33 49.66
C ASP A 26 -69.35 26.80 49.92
N HIS A 27 -68.39 27.33 49.17
CA HIS A 27 -67.81 28.67 49.40
C HIS A 27 -68.22 29.75 48.39
N CYS A 28 -68.90 29.40 47.30
CA CYS A 28 -69.33 30.38 46.30
C CYS A 28 -70.59 31.18 46.72
N HIS A 29 -70.71 32.39 46.19
CA HIS A 29 -71.81 33.33 46.48
C HIS A 29 -73.12 33.04 45.71
N MET A 30 -73.20 31.93 44.97
CA MET A 30 -74.40 31.53 44.24
C MET A 30 -75.56 31.20 45.19
N THR A 31 -76.81 31.47 44.78
CA THR A 31 -77.98 31.00 45.53
C THR A 31 -78.12 29.47 45.46
N PRO A 32 -78.81 28.81 46.40
CA PRO A 32 -78.97 27.35 46.38
C PRO A 32 -79.55 26.81 45.07
N GLY A 33 -80.50 27.53 44.46
CA GLY A 33 -81.06 27.19 43.15
C GLY A 33 -80.03 27.28 42.01
N ARG A 34 -79.16 28.30 42.05
CA ARG A 34 -78.07 28.49 41.07
C ARG A 34 -76.99 27.42 41.19
N LYS A 35 -76.59 27.06 42.41
CA LYS A 35 -75.65 25.95 42.66
C LYS A 35 -76.17 24.64 42.06
N LYS A 36 -77.47 24.35 42.24
CA LYS A 36 -78.12 23.17 41.65
C LYS A 36 -78.07 23.16 40.12
N ILE A 37 -78.31 24.31 39.48
CA ILE A 37 -78.26 24.44 38.02
C ILE A 37 -76.84 24.20 37.50
N VAL A 38 -75.82 24.84 38.09
CA VAL A 38 -74.42 24.68 37.66
C VAL A 38 -73.90 23.26 37.91
N ALA A 39 -74.24 22.65 39.05
CA ALA A 39 -73.90 21.25 39.33
C ALA A 39 -74.56 20.29 38.32
N GLN A 40 -75.79 20.58 37.90
CA GLN A 40 -76.49 19.82 36.88
C GLN A 40 -75.80 19.97 35.50
N MET A 41 -75.31 21.16 35.15
CA MET A 41 -74.54 21.39 33.92
C MET A 41 -73.24 20.57 33.91
N LEU A 42 -72.46 20.60 35.01
CA LEU A 42 -71.21 19.82 35.14
C LEU A 42 -71.44 18.29 35.08
N ALA A 43 -72.59 17.83 35.56
CA ALA A 43 -72.95 16.42 35.56
C ALA A 43 -73.45 15.92 34.19
N GLN A 44 -74.21 16.76 33.48
CA GLN A 44 -74.83 16.39 32.20
C GLN A 44 -73.90 16.60 31.00
N TYR A 45 -72.96 17.54 31.11
CA TYR A 45 -71.97 17.84 30.08
C TYR A 45 -70.55 17.57 30.62
N PRO A 46 -70.19 16.29 30.81
CA PRO A 46 -68.85 15.95 31.28
C PRO A 46 -67.82 16.34 30.22
N ILE A 47 -66.71 16.92 30.68
CA ILE A 47 -65.50 17.10 29.86
C ILE A 47 -64.93 15.71 29.54
N SER A 48 -64.41 15.54 28.32
CA SER A 48 -63.61 14.38 27.88
C SER A 48 -62.13 14.73 27.73
N VAL A 49 -61.26 13.72 27.59
CA VAL A 49 -59.84 13.97 27.27
C VAL A 49 -59.70 14.68 25.92
N GLU A 50 -60.58 14.35 24.97
CA GLU A 50 -60.66 15.01 23.66
C GLU A 50 -61.02 16.50 23.79
N ASP A 51 -61.84 16.88 24.78
CA ASP A 51 -62.18 18.28 25.05
C ASP A 51 -61.00 19.06 25.62
N LEU A 52 -60.28 18.43 26.55
CA LEU A 52 -59.05 19.01 27.08
C LEU A 52 -58.02 19.22 25.97
N ALA A 53 -57.84 18.23 25.09
CA ALA A 53 -56.95 18.34 23.94
C ALA A 53 -57.44 19.39 22.93
N ARG A 54 -58.74 19.42 22.64
CA ARG A 54 -59.37 20.36 21.69
C ARG A 54 -59.21 21.82 22.10
N TRP A 55 -59.16 22.10 23.40
CA TRP A 55 -58.93 23.44 23.95
C TRP A 55 -57.60 23.52 24.70
N ASN A 56 -56.61 22.79 24.18
CA ASN A 56 -55.18 22.89 24.46
C ASN A 56 -54.83 22.90 25.96
N MET A 57 -55.55 22.12 26.77
CA MET A 57 -55.33 21.99 28.21
C MET A 57 -55.38 23.34 28.94
N GLN A 58 -55.99 24.39 28.37
CA GLN A 58 -56.14 25.68 29.04
C GLN A 58 -57.47 25.74 29.77
N ALA A 59 -57.41 25.84 31.10
CA ALA A 59 -58.61 25.85 31.94
C ALA A 59 -59.65 26.89 31.49
N ALA A 60 -59.21 28.08 31.07
CA ALA A 60 -60.09 29.14 30.59
C ALA A 60 -60.74 28.82 29.22
N GLU A 61 -59.97 28.29 28.27
CA GLU A 61 -60.46 27.95 26.93
C GLU A 61 -61.35 26.71 26.96
N VAL A 62 -60.96 25.67 27.70
CA VAL A 62 -61.79 24.48 27.94
C VAL A 62 -63.13 24.91 28.54
N ALA A 63 -63.09 25.80 29.54
CA ALA A 63 -64.31 26.28 30.16
C ALA A 63 -65.19 27.09 29.20
N GLN A 64 -64.60 27.94 28.37
CA GLN A 64 -65.32 28.73 27.37
C GLN A 64 -65.93 27.84 26.27
N GLY A 65 -65.17 26.86 25.77
CA GLY A 65 -65.64 25.92 24.77
C GLY A 65 -66.76 25.01 25.29
N MET A 66 -66.61 24.55 26.54
CA MET A 66 -67.68 23.81 27.22
C MET A 66 -68.92 24.66 27.47
N ARG A 67 -68.76 25.96 27.79
CA ARG A 67 -69.90 26.89 27.88
C ARG A 67 -70.67 26.95 26.56
N GLY A 68 -69.97 27.13 25.43
CA GLY A 68 -70.59 27.14 24.11
C GLY A 68 -71.35 25.84 23.82
N ARG A 69 -70.77 24.69 24.17
CA ARG A 69 -71.43 23.39 24.01
C ARG A 69 -72.71 23.26 24.84
N VAL A 70 -72.69 23.71 26.09
CA VAL A 70 -73.88 23.70 26.95
C VAL A 70 -74.97 24.60 26.33
N GLU A 71 -74.58 25.76 25.81
CA GLU A 71 -75.51 26.69 25.14
C GLU A 71 -76.12 26.08 23.87
N ASP A 72 -75.32 25.44 23.02
CA ASP A 72 -75.79 24.80 21.79
C ASP A 72 -76.70 23.61 22.08
N MET A 73 -76.32 22.75 23.04
CA MET A 73 -77.09 21.56 23.38
C MET A 73 -78.40 21.86 24.12
N ALA A 74 -78.48 22.99 24.82
CA ALA A 74 -79.71 23.46 25.47
C ALA A 74 -80.81 23.85 24.47
N ARG A 75 -80.46 24.13 23.20
CA ARG A 75 -81.40 24.48 22.13
C ARG A 75 -82.04 23.26 21.44
N VAL A 76 -81.62 22.03 21.79
CA VAL A 76 -82.10 20.78 21.17
C VAL A 76 -83.33 20.23 21.91
N PRO A 77 -84.49 20.02 21.25
CA PRO A 77 -85.70 19.53 21.92
C PRO A 77 -85.54 18.10 22.46
N GLY A 78 -85.90 17.89 23.72
CA GLY A 78 -86.15 16.56 24.28
C GLY A 78 -85.06 15.94 25.17
N ARG A 79 -83.94 16.62 25.46
CA ARG A 79 -82.99 16.16 26.49
C ARG A 79 -82.32 17.30 27.26
N ASN A 80 -82.71 17.36 28.54
CA ASN A 80 -81.83 17.41 29.72
C ASN A 80 -81.68 18.70 30.54
N MET A 81 -82.03 19.90 30.08
CA MET A 81 -82.17 21.05 30.99
C MET A 81 -83.32 21.95 30.56
N ASP A 82 -84.06 22.52 31.52
CA ASP A 82 -85.09 23.52 31.23
C ASP A 82 -84.42 24.73 30.58
N PRO A 83 -84.83 25.18 29.37
CA PRO A 83 -84.27 26.36 28.73
C PRO A 83 -84.28 27.61 29.62
N ALA A 84 -85.23 27.70 30.56
CA ALA A 84 -85.29 28.79 31.54
C ALA A 84 -84.10 28.80 32.53
N HIS A 85 -83.38 27.68 32.67
CA HIS A 85 -82.20 27.55 33.55
C HIS A 85 -80.87 27.81 32.83
N VAL A 86 -80.86 27.91 31.50
CA VAL A 86 -79.66 28.16 30.69
C VAL A 86 -79.59 29.66 30.35
N THR A 87 -79.50 30.48 31.39
CA THR A 87 -79.32 31.94 31.24
C THR A 87 -77.86 32.28 31.05
N ASP A 88 -77.55 33.45 30.46
CA ASP A 88 -76.17 33.94 30.32
C ASP A 88 -75.43 33.96 31.65
N THR A 89 -76.11 34.37 32.71
CA THR A 89 -75.55 34.35 34.05
C THR A 89 -75.22 32.90 34.45
N ALA A 90 -76.08 31.91 34.16
CA ALA A 90 -75.86 30.49 34.54
C ALA A 90 -74.65 29.90 33.81
N LEU A 91 -74.55 30.21 32.52
CA LEU A 91 -73.44 29.84 31.67
C LEU A 91 -72.13 30.51 32.10
N ALA A 92 -72.17 31.76 32.58
CA ALA A 92 -71.01 32.44 33.13
C ALA A 92 -70.54 31.83 34.45
N ASP A 93 -71.46 31.51 35.38
CA ASP A 93 -71.13 30.82 36.64
C ASP A 93 -70.59 29.40 36.37
N TYR A 94 -71.15 28.71 35.37
CA TYR A 94 -70.64 27.41 34.92
C TYR A 94 -69.23 27.51 34.35
N GLN A 95 -68.98 28.44 33.41
CA GLN A 95 -67.66 28.67 32.84
C GLN A 95 -66.65 29.02 33.95
N HIS A 96 -67.02 29.91 34.87
CA HIS A 96 -66.12 30.33 35.94
C HIS A 96 -65.81 29.18 36.92
N CYS A 97 -66.82 28.42 37.32
CA CYS A 97 -66.65 27.21 38.14
C CYS A 97 -65.71 26.21 37.43
N LEU A 98 -65.95 25.95 36.16
CA LEU A 98 -65.19 25.00 35.35
C LEU A 98 -63.73 25.41 35.19
N ALA A 99 -63.47 26.68 34.89
CA ALA A 99 -62.11 27.22 34.80
C ALA A 99 -61.39 27.15 36.16
N THR A 100 -62.10 27.42 37.26
CA THR A 100 -61.54 27.37 38.62
C THR A 100 -61.14 25.94 39.01
N LEU A 101 -61.97 24.95 38.67
CA LEU A 101 -61.69 23.54 38.97
C LEU A 101 -60.55 22.98 38.12
N LEU A 102 -60.48 23.36 36.85
CA LEU A 102 -59.43 22.86 35.96
C LEU A 102 -58.08 23.58 36.18
N GLY A 103 -58.10 24.84 36.62
CA GLY A 103 -56.92 25.70 36.73
C GLY A 103 -55.73 25.06 37.45
N PRO A 104 -55.89 24.57 38.70
CA PRO A 104 -54.78 23.97 39.46
C PRO A 104 -54.20 22.71 38.82
N HIS A 105 -55.01 21.94 38.09
CA HIS A 105 -54.59 20.69 37.47
C HIS A 105 -53.95 20.88 36.10
N LEU A 106 -54.24 22.02 35.45
CA LEU A 106 -53.76 22.37 34.12
C LEU A 106 -52.68 23.46 34.14
N ALA A 107 -52.38 24.05 35.29
CA ALA A 107 -51.30 25.03 35.43
C ALA A 107 -49.93 24.36 35.21
N PRO A 108 -48.98 25.06 34.56
CA PRO A 108 -47.61 24.58 34.41
C PRO A 108 -46.99 24.31 35.78
N LYS A 109 -46.40 23.13 35.96
CA LYS A 109 -45.84 22.67 37.24
C LYS A 109 -44.37 23.03 37.37
N THR A 110 -43.69 23.26 36.25
CA THR A 110 -42.31 23.71 36.18
C THR A 110 -42.17 24.99 35.35
N GLN A 111 -41.02 25.66 35.46
CA GLN A 111 -40.70 26.83 34.63
C GLN A 111 -40.60 26.46 33.15
N SER A 112 -40.04 25.28 32.83
CA SER A 112 -40.04 24.72 31.47
C SER A 112 -41.47 24.50 30.95
N ASP A 113 -42.39 23.98 31.77
CA ASP A 113 -43.79 23.83 31.36
C ASP A 113 -44.43 25.18 31.04
N ALA A 114 -44.10 26.22 31.81
CA ALA A 114 -44.61 27.57 31.61
C ALA A 114 -44.09 28.20 30.32
N ILE A 115 -42.78 28.02 30.03
CA ILE A 115 -42.17 28.48 28.78
C ILE A 115 -42.76 27.72 27.60
N GLN A 116 -42.83 26.38 27.65
CA GLN A 116 -43.41 25.57 26.58
C GLN A 116 -44.85 25.97 26.28
N HIS A 117 -45.67 26.17 27.32
CA HIS A 117 -47.05 26.60 27.18
C HIS A 117 -47.16 27.96 26.49
N GLU A 118 -46.32 28.92 26.88
CA GLU A 118 -46.30 30.26 26.30
C GLU A 118 -45.80 30.25 24.86
N LEU A 119 -44.76 29.47 24.53
CA LEU A 119 -44.29 29.26 23.16
C LEU A 119 -45.40 28.73 22.25
N LEU A 120 -46.13 27.70 22.70
CA LEU A 120 -47.23 27.13 21.93
C LEU A 120 -48.40 28.11 21.78
N THR A 121 -48.67 28.92 22.81
CA THR A 121 -49.70 29.96 22.76
C THR A 121 -49.33 31.05 21.76
N ARG A 122 -48.12 31.60 21.84
CA ARG A 122 -47.61 32.61 20.92
C ARG A 122 -47.56 32.09 19.48
N SER A 123 -47.12 30.85 19.26
CA SER A 123 -47.05 30.24 17.92
C SER A 123 -48.41 30.16 17.23
N ARG A 124 -49.49 29.95 17.98
CA ARG A 124 -50.85 29.97 17.43
C ARG A 124 -51.32 31.39 17.12
N GLN A 125 -51.00 32.35 17.97
CA GLN A 125 -51.37 33.76 17.76
C GLN A 125 -50.67 34.38 16.55
N THR A 126 -49.40 34.05 16.33
CA THR A 126 -48.63 34.53 15.17
C THR A 126 -48.88 33.72 13.90
N GLY A 127 -49.64 32.62 13.97
CA GLY A 127 -49.91 31.72 12.86
C GLY A 127 -48.76 30.76 12.52
N ALA A 128 -47.63 30.82 13.22
CA ALA A 128 -46.50 29.90 13.04
C ALA A 128 -46.91 28.43 13.24
N TYR A 129 -47.78 28.15 14.21
CA TYR A 129 -48.35 26.83 14.47
C TYR A 129 -49.07 26.26 13.25
N ILE A 130 -49.90 27.10 12.61
CA ILE A 130 -50.67 26.71 11.43
C ILE A 130 -49.75 26.51 10.22
N ARG A 131 -48.78 27.41 10.00
CA ARG A 131 -47.80 27.27 8.91
C ARG A 131 -47.04 25.94 8.98
N MET A 132 -46.66 25.50 10.19
CA MET A 132 -45.99 24.20 10.36
C MET A 132 -46.91 23.02 9.98
N LEU A 133 -48.16 23.04 10.43
CA LEU A 133 -49.14 22.00 10.07
C LEU A 133 -49.41 21.98 8.56
N GLU A 134 -49.51 23.15 7.92
CA GLU A 134 -49.70 23.29 6.47
C GLU A 134 -48.49 22.79 5.68
N ALA A 135 -47.28 22.94 6.23
CA ALA A 135 -46.05 22.36 5.70
C ALA A 135 -45.92 20.84 5.97
N GLY A 136 -46.93 20.21 6.59
CA GLY A 136 -46.97 18.77 6.87
C GLY A 136 -46.28 18.33 8.16
N ILE A 137 -45.81 19.25 8.99
CA ILE A 137 -45.19 18.94 10.29
C ILE A 137 -46.30 18.56 11.27
N SER A 138 -46.15 17.42 11.95
CA SER A 138 -47.15 16.89 12.87
C SER A 138 -47.23 17.70 14.17
N GLU A 139 -48.42 17.72 14.79
CA GLU A 139 -48.62 18.33 16.11
C GLU A 139 -47.66 17.77 17.16
N LYS A 140 -47.39 16.46 17.13
CA LYS A 140 -46.39 15.80 17.99
C LYS A 140 -45.00 16.45 17.84
N ALA A 141 -44.57 16.71 16.61
CA ALA A 141 -43.27 17.33 16.33
C ALA A 141 -43.21 18.77 16.85
N ILE A 142 -44.28 19.55 16.65
CA ILE A 142 -44.38 20.93 17.14
C ILE A 142 -44.31 20.97 18.67
N LEU A 143 -45.07 20.10 19.35
CA LEU A 143 -45.06 19.99 20.81
C LEU A 143 -43.69 19.55 21.34
N GLY A 144 -43.07 18.57 20.69
CA GLY A 144 -41.73 18.09 21.05
C GLY A 144 -40.64 19.15 20.85
N LEU A 145 -40.73 19.94 19.77
CA LEU A 145 -39.82 21.05 19.50
C LEU A 145 -39.93 22.14 20.56
N ALA A 146 -41.14 22.61 20.85
CA ALA A 146 -41.38 23.59 21.90
C ALA A 146 -40.96 23.09 23.28
N GLY A 147 -41.16 21.78 23.56
CA GLY A 147 -40.74 21.14 24.81
C GLY A 147 -39.22 21.09 24.98
N ARG A 148 -38.46 20.71 23.94
CA ARG A 148 -36.99 20.73 23.98
C ARG A 148 -36.45 22.13 24.22
N ILE A 149 -36.92 23.11 23.42
CA ILE A 149 -36.48 24.50 23.54
C ILE A 149 -36.77 25.04 24.94
N ALA A 150 -37.95 24.77 25.49
CA ALA A 150 -38.32 25.20 26.84
C ALA A 150 -37.52 24.51 27.96
N GLY A 151 -37.02 23.30 27.71
CA GLY A 151 -36.17 22.57 28.67
C GLY A 151 -34.73 23.07 28.72
N ASP A 152 -34.26 23.75 27.67
CA ASP A 152 -32.87 24.18 27.50
C ASP A 152 -32.59 25.61 27.99
N THR A 153 -33.63 26.40 28.27
CA THR A 153 -33.46 27.81 28.67
C THR A 153 -34.56 28.28 29.62
N ASP A 154 -34.17 29.21 30.50
CA ASP A 154 -35.09 29.96 31.36
C ASP A 154 -35.55 31.29 30.73
N ASP A 155 -34.97 31.68 29.58
CA ASP A 155 -35.27 32.91 28.84
C ASP A 155 -36.38 32.69 27.81
N LEU A 156 -37.58 33.18 28.11
CA LEU A 156 -38.75 33.05 27.23
C LEU A 156 -38.58 33.76 25.87
N GLU A 157 -37.96 34.95 25.84
CA GLU A 157 -37.81 35.70 24.59
C GLU A 157 -36.74 35.05 23.69
N GLY A 158 -35.65 34.56 24.30
CA GLY A 158 -34.67 33.71 23.62
C GLY A 158 -35.29 32.41 23.09
N ALA A 159 -36.08 31.72 23.92
CA ALA A 159 -36.82 30.51 23.53
C ALA A 159 -37.78 30.76 22.36
N TRP A 160 -38.47 31.90 22.36
CA TRP A 160 -39.37 32.30 21.27
C TRP A 160 -38.61 32.52 19.97
N ALA A 161 -37.49 33.26 20.00
CA ALA A 161 -36.65 33.47 18.82
C ALA A 161 -36.06 32.14 18.29
N THR A 162 -35.65 31.23 19.19
CA THR A 162 -35.19 29.89 18.79
C THR A 162 -36.31 29.09 18.13
N LEU A 163 -37.53 29.16 18.65
CA LEU A 163 -38.68 28.49 18.04
C LEU A 163 -38.95 29.06 16.64
N GLU A 164 -38.99 30.39 16.46
CA GLU A 164 -39.23 31.00 15.15
C GLU A 164 -38.20 30.55 14.09
N GLU A 165 -36.92 30.53 14.44
CA GLU A 165 -35.87 30.02 13.54
C GLU A 165 -36.04 28.53 13.24
N ALA A 166 -36.41 27.73 14.26
CA ALA A 166 -36.66 26.31 14.07
C ALA A 166 -37.89 26.02 13.19
N VAL A 167 -38.95 26.84 13.30
CA VAL A 167 -40.12 26.79 12.42
C VAL A 167 -39.70 27.00 10.96
N ASP A 168 -38.96 28.08 10.69
CA ASP A 168 -38.57 28.42 9.33
C ASP A 168 -37.63 27.35 8.75
N ARG A 169 -36.75 26.75 9.56
CA ARG A 169 -35.93 25.59 9.14
C ARG A 169 -36.77 24.36 8.81
N ALA A 170 -37.73 24.03 9.67
CA ALA A 170 -38.57 22.86 9.48
C ALA A 170 -39.45 22.99 8.24
N ILE A 171 -39.99 24.18 7.96
CA ILE A 171 -40.75 24.45 6.75
C ILE A 171 -39.86 24.33 5.50
N ARG A 172 -38.69 25.00 5.49
CA ARG A 172 -37.74 24.90 4.36
C ARG A 172 -37.36 23.46 4.03
N LEU A 173 -37.10 22.65 5.06
CA LEU A 173 -36.78 21.23 4.87
C LEU A 173 -37.89 20.46 4.15
N GLN A 174 -39.16 20.80 4.40
CA GLN A 174 -40.30 20.18 3.71
C GLN A 174 -40.48 20.71 2.28
N GLU A 175 -40.18 21.98 2.04
CA GLU A 175 -40.35 22.63 0.75
C GLU A 175 -39.26 22.26 -0.28
N ASP A 176 -38.04 21.92 0.17
CA ASP A 176 -36.90 21.53 -0.68
C ASP A 176 -37.02 20.11 -1.29
N GLY A 177 -38.23 19.70 -1.70
CA GLY A 177 -38.55 18.33 -2.15
C GLY A 177 -38.79 18.12 -3.64
N GLY A 178 -38.46 19.09 -4.49
CA GLY A 178 -38.53 18.91 -5.94
C GLY A 178 -37.50 17.88 -6.45
N PRO A 179 -37.75 17.24 -7.62
CA PRO A 179 -36.78 16.36 -8.25
C PRO A 179 -35.46 17.11 -8.43
N SER A 180 -34.40 16.59 -7.81
CA SER A 180 -33.11 17.24 -7.82
C SER A 180 -32.25 16.69 -8.94
N ASN A 181 -31.23 17.44 -9.35
CA ASN A 181 -30.18 16.93 -10.22
C ASN A 181 -29.15 16.08 -9.47
N HIS A 182 -29.44 15.68 -8.23
CA HIS A 182 -28.55 14.93 -7.34
C HIS A 182 -28.76 13.41 -7.41
N GLY A 183 -29.77 12.94 -8.16
CA GLY A 183 -29.99 11.53 -8.47
C GLY A 183 -30.92 10.79 -7.51
N GLU A 184 -31.35 9.60 -7.92
CA GLU A 184 -32.39 8.81 -7.23
C GLU A 184 -32.03 8.40 -5.79
N PHE A 185 -30.73 8.33 -5.46
CA PHE A 185 -30.27 8.04 -4.11
C PHE A 185 -30.55 9.21 -3.16
N VAL A 186 -30.05 10.40 -3.52
CA VAL A 186 -30.22 11.63 -2.71
C VAL A 186 -31.69 12.00 -2.59
N ASP A 187 -32.46 11.87 -3.67
CA ASP A 187 -33.91 12.14 -3.65
C ASP A 187 -34.65 11.23 -2.65
N ARG A 188 -34.24 9.96 -2.53
CA ARG A 188 -34.82 8.99 -1.59
C ARG A 188 -34.48 9.33 -0.15
N VAL A 189 -33.21 9.62 0.15
CA VAL A 189 -32.75 9.98 1.49
C VAL A 189 -33.43 11.27 1.95
N MET A 190 -33.51 12.28 1.09
CA MET A 190 -34.19 13.54 1.43
C MET A 190 -35.70 13.36 1.66
N ALA A 191 -36.34 12.41 0.98
CA ALA A 191 -37.73 12.06 1.25
C ALA A 191 -37.92 11.40 2.63
N GLU A 192 -37.00 10.51 3.02
CA GLU A 192 -36.98 9.87 4.35
C GLU A 192 -36.73 10.90 5.47
N VAL A 193 -35.72 11.76 5.31
CA VAL A 193 -35.40 12.85 6.24
C VAL A 193 -36.60 13.76 6.46
N ARG A 194 -37.31 14.12 5.38
CA ARG A 194 -38.54 14.91 5.47
C ARG A 194 -39.62 14.19 6.26
N ALA A 195 -39.85 12.91 5.99
CA ALA A 195 -40.87 12.14 6.68
C ALA A 195 -40.59 12.02 8.20
N LEU A 196 -39.35 11.71 8.59
CA LEU A 196 -38.92 11.62 9.98
C LEU A 196 -39.00 12.99 10.69
N SER A 197 -38.52 14.04 10.02
CA SER A 197 -38.56 15.41 10.55
C SER A 197 -39.98 15.95 10.70
N ALA A 198 -40.91 15.58 9.81
CA ALA A 198 -42.33 15.91 9.94
C ALA A 198 -42.97 15.19 11.15
N GLY A 199 -42.50 13.99 11.49
CA GLY A 199 -42.89 13.24 12.68
C GLY A 199 -42.24 13.71 14.00
N GLY A 200 -41.22 14.56 13.93
CA GLY A 200 -40.44 15.04 15.07
C GLY A 200 -39.32 14.08 15.49
N GLU A 201 -39.00 13.11 14.65
CA GLU A 201 -37.95 12.10 14.85
C GLU A 201 -36.61 12.64 14.32
N TYR A 202 -36.14 13.74 14.93
CA TYR A 202 -34.98 14.47 14.43
C TYR A 202 -33.66 13.70 14.56
N ASP A 203 -33.50 12.90 15.61
CA ASP A 203 -32.30 12.07 15.81
C ASP A 203 -32.25 10.94 14.76
N ASP A 204 -33.40 10.36 14.39
CA ASP A 204 -33.49 9.36 13.33
C ASP A 204 -33.25 9.98 11.95
N ALA A 205 -33.75 11.21 11.72
CA ALA A 205 -33.48 11.96 10.50
C ALA A 205 -31.99 12.29 10.33
N ASP A 206 -31.32 12.69 11.41
CA ASP A 206 -29.87 12.92 11.44
C ASP A 206 -29.09 11.62 11.18
N ALA A 207 -29.49 10.52 11.83
CA ALA A 207 -28.91 9.20 11.59
C ALA A 207 -29.06 8.74 10.11
N ALA A 208 -30.19 9.05 9.46
CA ALA A 208 -30.39 8.76 8.05
C ALA A 208 -29.44 9.58 7.14
N ILE A 209 -29.19 10.85 7.47
CA ILE A 209 -28.22 11.71 6.76
C ILE A 209 -26.80 11.16 6.93
N GLU A 210 -26.39 10.88 8.16
CA GLU A 210 -25.07 10.31 8.46
C GLU A 210 -24.84 8.97 7.73
N ALA A 211 -25.84 8.09 7.73
CA ALA A 211 -25.77 6.83 6.99
C ALA A 211 -25.62 7.06 5.48
N ALA A 212 -26.34 8.03 4.92
CA ALA A 212 -26.27 8.37 3.50
C ALA A 212 -24.91 8.98 3.11
N LEU A 213 -24.34 9.86 3.94
CA LEU A 213 -23.01 10.42 3.72
C LEU A 213 -21.92 9.34 3.78
N ALA A 214 -22.03 8.39 4.72
CA ALA A 214 -21.12 7.25 4.80
C ALA A 214 -21.25 6.32 3.58
N GLU A 215 -22.45 6.11 3.05
CA GLU A 215 -22.67 5.32 1.82
C GLU A 215 -22.03 6.01 0.60
N GLU A 216 -22.19 7.33 0.46
CA GLU A 216 -21.55 8.12 -0.62
C GLU A 216 -20.02 8.09 -0.52
N GLU A 217 -19.46 8.24 0.69
CA GLU A 217 -18.01 8.15 0.89
C GLU A 217 -17.48 6.75 0.55
N ALA A 218 -18.19 5.70 0.96
CA ALA A 218 -17.85 4.32 0.62
C ALA A 218 -17.95 4.06 -0.89
N ALA A 219 -18.98 4.58 -1.56
CA ALA A 219 -19.16 4.46 -3.00
C ALA A 219 -18.03 5.18 -3.77
N TRP A 220 -17.67 6.39 -3.34
CA TRP A 220 -16.55 7.14 -3.91
C TRP A 220 -15.22 6.40 -3.73
N ALA A 221 -14.94 5.90 -2.52
CA ALA A 221 -13.74 5.11 -2.23
C ALA A 221 -13.68 3.84 -3.09
N GLN A 222 -14.80 3.13 -3.25
CA GLN A 222 -14.89 1.96 -4.11
C GLN A 222 -14.64 2.31 -5.58
N GLN A 223 -15.22 3.41 -6.08
CA GLN A 223 -15.02 3.86 -7.46
C GLN A 223 -13.56 4.25 -7.72
N MET A 224 -12.92 4.95 -6.78
CA MET A 224 -11.50 5.31 -6.86
C MET A 224 -10.61 4.06 -6.88
N ALA A 225 -10.85 3.11 -5.98
CA ALA A 225 -10.12 1.84 -5.95
C ALA A 225 -10.29 1.04 -7.26
N GLN A 226 -11.50 1.00 -7.83
CA GLN A 226 -11.74 0.36 -9.13
C GLN A 226 -10.98 1.04 -10.27
N ARG A 227 -10.90 2.38 -10.26
CA ARG A 227 -10.15 3.14 -11.27
C ARG A 227 -8.64 2.94 -11.15
N GLU A 228 -8.11 2.91 -9.95
CA GLU A 228 -6.70 2.61 -9.69
C GLU A 228 -6.36 1.18 -10.14
N ALA A 229 -7.19 0.19 -9.80
CA ALA A 229 -7.01 -1.19 -10.24
C ALA A 229 -7.08 -1.32 -11.78
N ALA A 230 -8.00 -0.61 -12.43
CA ALA A 230 -8.08 -0.56 -13.89
C ALA A 230 -6.80 0.04 -14.51
N ARG A 231 -6.29 1.13 -13.93
CA ARG A 231 -5.05 1.76 -14.38
C ARG A 231 -3.83 0.85 -14.19
N ALA A 232 -3.70 0.19 -13.04
CA ALA A 232 -2.63 -0.77 -12.77
C ALA A 232 -2.65 -1.92 -13.80
N ARG A 233 -3.84 -2.45 -14.10
CA ARG A 233 -4.01 -3.51 -15.12
C ARG A 233 -3.58 -3.05 -16.51
N LEU A 234 -3.90 -1.82 -16.91
CA LEU A 234 -3.50 -1.25 -18.19
C LEU A 234 -1.98 -1.05 -18.27
N LEU A 235 -1.35 -0.59 -17.18
CA LEU A 235 0.10 -0.43 -17.12
C LEU A 235 0.81 -1.78 -17.24
N ALA A 236 0.38 -2.79 -16.47
CA ALA A 236 0.93 -4.15 -16.54
C ALA A 236 0.81 -4.75 -17.95
N ALA A 237 -0.38 -4.67 -18.57
CA ALA A 237 -0.57 -5.12 -19.95
C ALA A 237 0.31 -4.33 -20.94
N GLY A 238 0.53 -3.03 -20.69
CA GLY A 238 1.43 -2.21 -21.48
C GLY A 238 2.89 -2.65 -21.38
N VAL A 239 3.37 -3.03 -20.18
CA VAL A 239 4.71 -3.61 -19.98
C VAL A 239 4.85 -4.86 -20.83
N ASP A 240 3.89 -5.79 -20.76
CA ASP A 240 3.91 -7.03 -21.55
C ASP A 240 3.96 -6.75 -23.06
N VAL A 241 3.14 -5.81 -23.55
CA VAL A 241 3.13 -5.40 -24.96
C VAL A 241 4.46 -4.77 -25.37
N ALA A 242 5.06 -3.93 -24.52
CA ALA A 242 6.36 -3.32 -24.79
C ALA A 242 7.50 -4.36 -24.83
N VAL A 243 7.47 -5.36 -23.93
CA VAL A 243 8.39 -6.50 -23.95
C VAL A 243 8.24 -7.29 -25.24
N LEU A 244 7.01 -7.61 -25.65
CA LEU A 244 6.73 -8.32 -26.91
C LEU A 244 7.18 -7.52 -28.14
N ALA A 245 7.08 -6.19 -28.09
CA ALA A 245 7.59 -5.29 -29.12
C ALA A 245 9.13 -5.11 -29.08
N GLY A 246 9.82 -5.66 -28.07
CA GLY A 246 11.27 -5.50 -27.88
C GLY A 246 11.70 -4.09 -27.45
N ASN A 247 10.77 -3.27 -26.94
CA ASN A 247 11.02 -1.90 -26.52
C ASN A 247 11.25 -1.83 -25.00
N ALA A 248 12.53 -1.94 -24.60
CA ALA A 248 12.94 -1.94 -23.21
C ALA A 248 12.67 -0.61 -22.48
N GLU A 249 12.93 0.52 -23.14
CA GLU A 249 12.69 1.86 -22.58
C GLU A 249 11.22 2.04 -22.24
N ARG A 250 10.33 1.70 -23.19
CA ARG A 250 8.90 1.82 -22.95
C ARG A 250 8.40 0.88 -21.86
N ALA A 251 8.95 -0.34 -21.78
CA ALA A 251 8.61 -1.28 -20.71
C ALA A 251 9.06 -0.75 -19.34
N ALA A 252 10.26 -0.15 -19.25
CA ALA A 252 10.76 0.47 -18.03
C ALA A 252 9.90 1.67 -17.58
N GLU A 253 9.54 2.57 -18.49
CA GLU A 253 8.64 3.71 -18.21
C GLU A 253 7.29 3.26 -17.64
N LEU A 254 6.70 2.21 -18.23
CA LEU A 254 5.41 1.68 -17.80
C LEU A 254 5.50 0.96 -16.45
N ALA A 255 6.57 0.19 -16.23
CA ALA A 255 6.83 -0.44 -14.95
C ALA A 255 7.08 0.59 -13.84
N LEU A 256 7.79 1.68 -14.15
CA LEU A 256 8.00 2.82 -13.25
C LEU A 256 6.68 3.50 -12.90
N ALA A 257 5.83 3.78 -13.89
CA ALA A 257 4.51 4.37 -13.69
C ALA A 257 3.58 3.46 -12.86
N GLN A 258 3.74 2.14 -12.98
CA GLN A 258 3.02 1.18 -12.16
C GLN A 258 3.50 1.23 -10.70
N ALA A 259 4.81 1.25 -10.47
CA ALA A 259 5.36 1.37 -9.12
C ALA A 259 4.94 2.69 -8.43
N ASP A 260 4.92 3.80 -9.19
CA ASP A 260 4.42 5.09 -8.70
C ASP A 260 2.93 5.01 -8.29
N LEU A 261 2.10 4.36 -9.12
CA LEU A 261 0.68 4.16 -8.80
C LEU A 261 0.49 3.33 -7.53
N GLU A 262 1.24 2.23 -7.38
CA GLU A 262 1.19 1.35 -6.20
C GLU A 262 1.67 2.05 -4.93
N ALA A 263 2.62 2.99 -5.05
CA ALA A 263 3.09 3.81 -3.94
C ALA A 263 2.14 4.98 -3.59
N GLY A 264 1.06 5.20 -4.36
CA GLY A 264 0.17 6.36 -4.20
C GLY A 264 0.84 7.69 -4.56
N GLY A 265 1.90 7.69 -5.38
CA GLY A 265 2.71 8.87 -5.65
C GLY A 265 4.03 8.56 -6.32
N ARG A 266 5.11 9.25 -5.93
CA ARG A 266 6.46 8.93 -6.43
C ARG A 266 7.03 7.79 -5.60
N ALA A 267 7.27 6.64 -6.23
CA ALA A 267 7.89 5.49 -5.58
C ALA A 267 9.29 5.84 -5.04
N GLY A 268 9.61 5.31 -3.86
CA GLY A 268 10.90 5.50 -3.20
C GLY A 268 12.04 4.79 -3.94
N PHE A 269 13.27 5.26 -3.73
CA PHE A 269 14.48 4.75 -4.39
C PHE A 269 14.64 3.23 -4.20
N ASP A 270 14.50 2.74 -2.97
CA ASP A 270 14.67 1.32 -2.63
C ASP A 270 13.64 0.41 -3.33
N ASP A 271 12.40 0.85 -3.50
CA ASP A 271 11.37 0.05 -4.15
C ASP A 271 11.59 -0.02 -5.66
N LEU A 272 12.05 1.08 -6.26
CA LEU A 272 12.49 1.08 -7.67
C LEU A 272 13.74 0.22 -7.87
N ARG A 273 14.65 0.20 -6.90
CA ARG A 273 15.84 -0.66 -6.94
C ARG A 273 15.45 -2.13 -6.88
N LYS A 274 14.47 -2.51 -6.04
CA LYS A 274 13.93 -3.88 -6.03
C LYS A 274 13.30 -4.25 -7.37
N LEU A 275 12.53 -3.35 -7.98
CA LEU A 275 11.94 -3.56 -9.31
C LEU A 275 13.02 -3.79 -10.37
N GLN A 276 14.04 -2.94 -10.42
CA GLN A 276 15.18 -3.05 -11.33
C GLN A 276 15.95 -4.37 -11.12
N ASN A 277 16.24 -4.73 -9.86
CA ASN A 277 16.90 -5.97 -9.50
C ASN A 277 16.09 -7.21 -9.94
N GLY A 278 14.76 -7.16 -9.84
CA GLY A 278 13.91 -8.25 -10.33
C GLY A 278 14.06 -8.52 -11.83
N PHE A 279 14.15 -7.47 -12.64
CA PHE A 279 14.45 -7.61 -14.07
C PHE A 279 15.89 -8.08 -14.31
N TYR A 280 16.86 -7.55 -13.56
CA TYR A 280 18.26 -7.95 -13.66
C TYR A 280 18.45 -9.45 -13.38
N GLU A 281 17.96 -9.94 -12.24
CA GLU A 281 18.10 -11.34 -11.83
C GLU A 281 17.44 -12.27 -12.84
N LYS A 282 16.22 -11.95 -13.28
CA LYS A 282 15.53 -12.72 -14.32
C LYS A 282 16.32 -12.75 -15.64
N GLY A 283 16.85 -11.60 -16.08
CA GLY A 283 17.65 -11.50 -17.30
C GLY A 283 19.01 -12.20 -17.20
N ARG A 284 19.65 -12.16 -16.03
CA ARG A 284 20.91 -12.85 -15.74
C ARG A 284 20.70 -14.36 -15.72
N ASP A 285 19.79 -14.84 -14.89
CA ASP A 285 19.64 -16.27 -14.57
C ASP A 285 18.96 -17.05 -15.68
N LYS A 286 18.01 -16.43 -16.41
CA LYS A 286 17.31 -17.08 -17.53
C LYS A 286 17.93 -16.75 -18.90
N GLY A 287 18.97 -15.93 -18.95
CA GLY A 287 19.58 -15.54 -20.22
C GLY A 287 18.75 -14.57 -21.07
N ILE A 288 17.77 -13.87 -20.49
CA ILE A 288 16.81 -13.05 -21.23
C ILE A 288 17.36 -11.63 -21.44
N ALA A 289 17.83 -11.35 -22.67
CA ALA A 289 18.44 -10.06 -23.00
C ALA A 289 17.49 -8.86 -22.88
N ILE A 290 16.19 -9.03 -23.18
CA ILE A 290 15.21 -7.94 -23.05
C ILE A 290 15.02 -7.51 -21.58
N ASP A 291 15.01 -8.45 -20.64
CA ASP A 291 14.92 -8.13 -19.20
C ASP A 291 16.17 -7.35 -18.73
N LEU A 292 17.37 -7.71 -19.21
CA LEU A 292 18.59 -6.93 -18.93
C LEU A 292 18.53 -5.52 -19.50
N ARG A 293 17.97 -5.34 -20.71
CA ARG A 293 17.79 -4.01 -21.30
C ARG A 293 16.78 -3.16 -20.51
N ILE A 294 15.71 -3.78 -20.00
CA ILE A 294 14.75 -3.10 -19.12
C ILE A 294 15.43 -2.71 -17.80
N ALA A 295 16.23 -3.59 -17.22
CA ALA A 295 16.99 -3.30 -16.01
C ALA A 295 18.01 -2.15 -16.20
N ILE A 296 18.60 -2.00 -17.40
CA ILE A 296 19.44 -0.83 -17.75
C ILE A 296 18.60 0.45 -17.73
N ALA A 297 17.49 0.49 -18.47
CA ALA A 297 16.63 1.67 -18.53
C ALA A 297 16.04 2.06 -17.15
N LEU A 298 15.68 1.06 -16.33
CA LEU A 298 15.26 1.30 -14.96
C LEU A 298 16.41 1.87 -14.11
N ALA A 299 17.63 1.34 -14.22
CA ALA A 299 18.78 1.85 -13.48
C ALA A 299 19.12 3.32 -13.87
N GLU A 300 18.93 3.70 -15.13
CA GLU A 300 19.04 5.09 -15.59
C GLU A 300 17.97 5.98 -14.94
N HIS A 301 16.71 5.54 -14.89
CA HIS A 301 15.65 6.28 -14.17
C HIS A 301 15.88 6.33 -12.66
N LEU A 302 16.45 5.30 -12.05
CA LEU A 302 16.87 5.33 -10.65
C LEU A 302 17.92 6.43 -10.43
N LEU A 303 18.90 6.53 -11.32
CA LEU A 303 19.94 7.56 -11.25
C LEU A 303 19.34 8.97 -11.35
N GLU A 304 18.35 9.19 -12.23
CA GLU A 304 17.60 10.45 -12.32
C GLU A 304 16.81 10.77 -11.04
N ARG A 305 16.34 9.72 -10.34
CA ARG A 305 15.53 9.87 -9.13
C ARG A 305 16.31 9.95 -7.83
N ALA A 306 17.61 9.62 -7.86
CA ALA A 306 18.49 9.65 -6.69
C ALA A 306 18.55 11.06 -6.06
N GLY A 307 18.21 11.15 -4.78
CA GLY A 307 18.16 12.37 -3.99
C GLY A 307 19.50 12.78 -3.40
N ASP A 308 20.44 11.83 -3.23
CA ASP A 308 21.74 12.09 -2.61
C ASP A 308 22.90 11.32 -3.29
N ALA A 309 24.11 11.53 -2.76
CA ALA A 309 25.33 10.95 -3.31
C ALA A 309 25.41 9.42 -3.13
N ASP A 310 24.79 8.89 -2.07
CA ASP A 310 24.83 7.45 -1.80
C ASP A 310 23.86 6.70 -2.70
N GLU A 311 22.67 7.26 -2.93
CA GLU A 311 21.71 6.76 -3.92
C GLU A 311 22.27 6.84 -5.34
N ARG A 312 22.93 7.95 -5.71
CA ARG A 312 23.59 8.06 -7.04
C ARG A 312 24.70 7.02 -7.22
N GLY A 313 25.55 6.84 -6.21
CA GLY A 313 26.59 5.80 -6.22
C GLY A 313 25.99 4.40 -6.39
N THR A 314 24.90 4.12 -5.69
CA THR A 314 24.16 2.85 -5.79
C THR A 314 23.63 2.63 -7.20
N ALA A 315 22.89 3.60 -7.75
CA ALA A 315 22.29 3.49 -9.08
C ALA A 315 23.35 3.33 -10.18
N LEU A 316 24.48 4.04 -10.08
CA LEU A 316 25.60 3.93 -11.02
C LEU A 316 26.29 2.56 -10.94
N ASN A 317 26.51 2.03 -9.73
CA ASN A 317 27.07 0.69 -9.56
C ASN A 317 26.13 -0.39 -10.13
N ASP A 318 24.83 -0.31 -9.84
CA ASP A 318 23.85 -1.26 -10.34
C ASP A 318 23.71 -1.18 -11.87
N LEU A 319 23.72 0.04 -12.44
CA LEU A 319 23.78 0.25 -13.90
C LEU A 319 25.02 -0.44 -14.51
N GLY A 320 26.19 -0.27 -13.89
CA GLY A 320 27.42 -0.93 -14.31
C GLY A 320 27.31 -2.46 -14.31
N ILE A 321 26.71 -3.06 -13.27
CA ILE A 321 26.51 -4.51 -13.15
C ILE A 321 25.66 -5.06 -14.29
N VAL A 322 24.55 -4.39 -14.61
CA VAL A 322 23.64 -4.85 -15.67
C VAL A 322 24.27 -4.67 -17.05
N LEU A 323 24.92 -3.51 -17.29
CA LEU A 323 25.65 -3.23 -18.53
C LEU A 323 26.76 -4.27 -18.77
N GLN A 324 27.52 -4.60 -17.73
CA GLN A 324 28.55 -5.63 -17.79
C GLN A 324 27.94 -7.00 -18.16
N SER A 325 26.90 -7.41 -17.44
CA SER A 325 26.26 -8.73 -17.64
C SER A 325 25.71 -8.91 -19.06
N LEU A 326 25.18 -7.84 -19.67
CA LEU A 326 24.74 -7.87 -21.06
C LEU A 326 25.92 -7.76 -22.04
N GLY A 327 26.89 -6.89 -21.78
CA GLY A 327 28.07 -6.70 -22.62
C GLY A 327 28.97 -7.93 -22.71
N GLU A 328 29.04 -8.75 -21.65
CA GLU A 328 29.72 -10.05 -21.67
C GLU A 328 29.11 -11.03 -22.67
N ARG A 329 27.82 -10.87 -23.03
CA ARG A 329 27.12 -11.72 -24.01
C ARG A 329 27.21 -11.19 -25.45
N GLU A 330 27.74 -10.00 -25.62
CA GLU A 330 27.80 -9.31 -26.90
C GLU A 330 29.22 -9.28 -27.44
N SER A 331 29.36 -9.22 -28.77
CA SER A 331 30.66 -9.08 -29.43
C SER A 331 31.20 -7.65 -29.36
N SER A 332 30.30 -6.66 -29.34
CA SER A 332 30.67 -5.24 -29.24
C SER A 332 31.18 -4.89 -27.83
N PRO A 333 32.28 -4.14 -27.69
CA PRO A 333 32.79 -3.71 -26.39
C PRO A 333 31.96 -2.56 -25.77
N ALA A 334 31.10 -1.90 -26.55
CA ALA A 334 30.44 -0.65 -26.15
C ALA A 334 29.71 -0.73 -24.79
N ARG A 335 29.02 -1.83 -24.49
CA ARG A 335 28.35 -2.00 -23.19
C ARG A 335 29.32 -2.24 -22.04
N LEU A 336 30.42 -2.94 -22.28
CA LEU A 336 31.47 -3.10 -21.27
C LEU A 336 32.18 -1.77 -20.99
N GLU A 337 32.40 -0.94 -22.02
CA GLU A 337 32.94 0.42 -21.84
C GLU A 337 31.97 1.34 -21.09
N ALA A 338 30.67 1.23 -21.36
CA ALA A 338 29.64 1.91 -20.59
C ALA A 338 29.61 1.43 -19.13
N ALA A 339 29.81 0.13 -18.87
CA ALA A 339 29.92 -0.40 -17.52
C ALA A 339 31.14 0.17 -16.76
N VAL A 340 32.30 0.22 -17.41
CA VAL A 340 33.51 0.87 -16.87
C VAL A 340 33.20 2.32 -16.49
N THR A 341 32.59 3.08 -17.40
CA THR A 341 32.20 4.49 -17.16
C THR A 341 31.25 4.62 -15.97
N ALA A 342 30.26 3.73 -15.86
CA ALA A 342 29.30 3.73 -14.76
C ALA A 342 30.00 3.46 -13.40
N TYR A 343 30.89 2.47 -13.33
CA TYR A 343 31.67 2.18 -12.12
C TYR A 343 32.62 3.32 -11.74
N GLU A 344 33.32 3.93 -12.70
CA GLU A 344 34.16 5.09 -12.44
C GLU A 344 33.36 6.28 -11.89
N ASN A 345 32.13 6.49 -12.40
CA ASN A 345 31.24 7.52 -11.87
C ASN A 345 30.71 7.15 -10.47
N ALA A 346 30.37 5.89 -10.22
CA ALA A 346 30.01 5.43 -8.88
C ALA A 346 31.15 5.69 -7.88
N LEU A 347 32.40 5.45 -8.25
CA LEU A 347 33.59 5.73 -7.42
C LEU A 347 33.90 7.23 -7.21
N LYS A 348 33.28 8.12 -7.99
CA LYS A 348 33.33 9.58 -7.73
C LYS A 348 32.30 10.00 -6.68
N GLU A 349 31.14 9.34 -6.68
CA GLU A 349 30.11 9.56 -5.67
C GLU A 349 30.52 8.90 -4.35
N TRP A 350 30.88 7.61 -4.38
CA TRP A 350 31.33 6.80 -3.25
C TRP A 350 32.84 6.90 -3.05
N SER A 351 33.27 7.48 -1.92
CA SER A 351 34.68 7.48 -1.53
C SER A 351 35.02 6.31 -0.59
N ARG A 352 36.29 5.89 -0.61
CA ARG A 352 36.82 4.86 0.29
C ARG A 352 36.55 5.18 1.77
N ASP A 353 36.65 6.44 2.18
CA ASP A 353 36.46 6.83 3.58
C ASP A 353 34.99 6.85 4.00
N ARG A 354 34.05 7.11 3.08
CA ARG A 354 32.62 7.22 3.39
C ARG A 354 31.93 5.86 3.39
N VAL A 355 32.18 5.05 2.37
CA VAL A 355 31.53 3.76 2.14
C VAL A 355 32.55 2.69 1.74
N PRO A 356 33.50 2.32 2.63
CA PRO A 356 34.68 1.51 2.27
C PRO A 356 34.35 0.16 1.63
N LEU A 357 33.27 -0.50 2.08
CA LEU A 357 32.90 -1.82 1.56
C LEU A 357 32.25 -1.75 0.18
N ASP A 358 31.36 -0.78 -0.06
CA ASP A 358 30.72 -0.58 -1.36
C ASP A 358 31.72 -0.05 -2.39
N TRP A 359 32.59 0.88 -1.97
CA TRP A 359 33.71 1.35 -2.78
C TRP A 359 34.60 0.19 -3.27
N ALA A 360 34.95 -0.74 -2.38
CA ALA A 360 35.71 -1.93 -2.75
C ALA A 360 34.94 -2.89 -3.66
N GLY A 361 33.61 -3.00 -3.48
CA GLY A 361 32.75 -3.73 -4.39
C GLY A 361 32.75 -3.17 -5.80
N THR A 362 32.61 -1.86 -5.93
CA THR A 362 32.67 -1.18 -7.22
C THR A 362 34.05 -1.27 -7.85
N GLN A 363 35.14 -1.21 -7.06
CA GLN A 363 36.50 -1.45 -7.57
C GLN A 363 36.68 -2.87 -8.14
N ASN A 364 36.18 -3.89 -7.44
CA ASN A 364 36.22 -5.26 -7.96
C ASN A 364 35.40 -5.41 -9.26
N ASN A 365 34.23 -4.79 -9.33
CA ASN A 365 33.39 -4.83 -10.52
C ASN A 365 34.02 -4.10 -11.72
N LEU A 366 34.64 -2.93 -11.47
CA LEU A 366 35.46 -2.21 -12.45
C LEU A 366 36.61 -3.09 -12.96
N GLY A 367 37.30 -3.78 -12.04
CA GLY A 367 38.35 -4.73 -12.40
C GLY A 367 37.86 -5.85 -13.30
N ASN A 368 36.66 -6.41 -13.04
CA ASN A 368 36.07 -7.45 -13.88
C ASN A 368 35.80 -6.93 -15.31
N ALA A 369 35.15 -5.78 -15.44
CA ALA A 369 34.84 -5.20 -16.75
C ALA A 369 36.11 -4.87 -17.56
N LEU A 370 37.12 -4.27 -16.91
CA LEU A 370 38.43 -3.99 -17.52
C LEU A 370 39.17 -5.26 -17.91
N SER A 371 39.12 -6.30 -17.08
CA SER A 371 39.76 -7.59 -17.36
C SER A 371 39.14 -8.28 -18.57
N THR A 372 37.82 -8.24 -18.68
CA THR A 372 37.09 -8.79 -19.84
C THR A 372 37.47 -8.04 -21.12
N LEU A 373 37.45 -6.70 -21.09
CA LEU A 373 37.85 -5.86 -22.24
C LEU A 373 39.31 -6.12 -22.64
N GLY A 374 40.24 -6.03 -21.69
CA GLY A 374 41.67 -6.23 -21.94
C GLY A 374 42.00 -7.61 -22.49
N SER A 375 41.23 -8.64 -22.08
CA SER A 375 41.38 -9.99 -22.64
C SER A 375 40.87 -10.08 -24.08
N ARG A 376 39.71 -9.50 -24.39
CA ARG A 376 39.08 -9.53 -25.73
C ARG A 376 39.87 -8.74 -26.76
N GLU A 377 40.38 -7.58 -26.36
CA GLU A 377 41.10 -6.65 -27.24
C GLU A 377 42.61 -6.91 -27.25
N HIS A 378 43.06 -7.88 -26.46
CA HIS A 378 44.46 -8.12 -26.15
C HIS A 378 45.21 -6.86 -25.66
N ASP A 379 44.55 -6.00 -24.89
CA ASP A 379 45.10 -4.76 -24.37
C ASP A 379 45.72 -4.94 -22.97
N PRO A 380 47.06 -4.90 -22.83
CA PRO A 380 47.72 -5.03 -21.53
C PRO A 380 47.44 -3.84 -20.59
N ALA A 381 47.20 -2.63 -21.10
CA ALA A 381 46.95 -1.46 -20.26
C ALA A 381 45.62 -1.59 -19.50
N ARG A 382 44.58 -2.14 -20.16
CA ARG A 382 43.31 -2.46 -19.49
C ARG A 382 43.47 -3.57 -18.45
N LEU A 383 44.31 -4.57 -18.70
CA LEU A 383 44.61 -5.60 -17.71
C LEU A 383 45.39 -5.04 -16.50
N GLU A 384 46.32 -4.11 -16.70
CA GLU A 384 47.02 -3.42 -15.61
C GLU A 384 46.08 -2.53 -14.78
N ALA A 385 45.13 -1.85 -15.43
CA ALA A 385 44.07 -1.12 -14.76
C ALA A 385 43.16 -2.06 -13.94
N ALA A 386 42.84 -3.25 -14.47
CA ALA A 386 42.09 -4.26 -13.73
C ALA A 386 42.82 -4.75 -12.47
N VAL A 387 44.12 -5.05 -12.59
CA VAL A 387 44.99 -5.41 -11.45
C VAL A 387 44.94 -4.31 -10.38
N THR A 388 45.10 -3.05 -10.78
CA THR A 388 45.04 -1.90 -9.85
C THR A 388 43.69 -1.82 -9.13
N ALA A 389 42.59 -2.06 -9.84
CA ALA A 389 41.25 -2.03 -9.27
C ALA A 389 41.03 -3.17 -8.25
N TYR A 390 41.47 -4.40 -8.57
CA TYR A 390 41.40 -5.52 -7.61
C TYR A 390 42.28 -5.28 -6.37
N GLU A 391 43.49 -4.78 -6.54
CA GLU A 391 44.38 -4.43 -5.41
C GLU A 391 43.75 -3.35 -4.53
N ASN A 392 43.06 -2.37 -5.13
CA ASN A 392 42.29 -1.38 -4.40
C ASN A 392 41.15 -2.00 -3.60
N ALA A 393 40.36 -2.90 -4.20
CA ALA A 393 39.30 -3.61 -3.49
C ALA A 393 39.85 -4.39 -2.27
N LEU A 394 40.98 -5.09 -2.45
CA LEU A 394 41.63 -5.88 -1.40
C LEU A 394 42.20 -5.05 -0.23
N LYS A 395 42.30 -3.72 -0.36
CA LYS A 395 42.67 -2.83 0.76
C LYS A 395 41.58 -2.75 1.82
N GLU A 396 40.31 -2.92 1.44
CA GLU A 396 39.16 -2.87 2.36
C GLU A 396 38.53 -4.24 2.57
N TRP A 397 38.43 -5.03 1.50
CA TRP A 397 37.97 -6.40 1.55
C TRP A 397 39.10 -7.30 2.02
N SER A 398 39.18 -7.52 3.33
CA SER A 398 40.12 -8.48 3.91
C SER A 398 39.46 -9.85 4.12
N ARG A 399 40.30 -10.89 4.24
CA ARG A 399 39.86 -12.26 4.55
C ARG A 399 38.97 -12.31 5.81
N ASP A 400 39.31 -11.55 6.84
CA ASP A 400 38.59 -11.58 8.13
C ASP A 400 37.25 -10.84 8.08
N ARG A 401 37.10 -9.84 7.21
CA ARG A 401 35.88 -9.01 7.12
C ARG A 401 34.85 -9.59 6.15
N VAL A 402 35.30 -9.97 4.95
CA VAL A 402 34.45 -10.40 3.83
C VAL A 402 35.12 -11.57 3.08
N PRO A 403 35.26 -12.75 3.71
CA PRO A 403 36.12 -13.84 3.22
C PRO A 403 35.80 -14.30 1.80
N LEU A 404 34.51 -14.38 1.44
CA LEU A 404 34.08 -14.85 0.13
C LEU A 404 34.36 -13.84 -0.98
N GLN A 405 34.10 -12.55 -0.72
CA GLN A 405 34.41 -11.46 -1.63
C GLN A 405 35.92 -11.34 -1.82
N TRP A 406 36.69 -11.38 -0.72
CA TRP A 406 38.15 -11.40 -0.75
C TRP A 406 38.69 -12.53 -1.62
N ALA A 407 38.20 -13.76 -1.45
CA ALA A 407 38.65 -14.90 -2.26
C ALA A 407 38.27 -14.76 -3.75
N THR A 408 37.08 -14.24 -4.03
CA THR A 408 36.66 -13.91 -5.41
C THR A 408 37.61 -12.92 -6.05
N THR A 409 37.91 -11.82 -5.37
CA THR A 409 38.81 -10.78 -5.86
C THR A 409 40.24 -11.30 -6.03
N GLN A 410 40.73 -12.15 -5.12
CA GLN A 410 42.04 -12.80 -5.25
C GLN A 410 42.11 -13.70 -6.50
N ASN A 411 41.08 -14.50 -6.76
CA ASN A 411 41.03 -15.31 -7.97
C ASN A 411 41.00 -14.44 -9.25
N ASN A 412 40.25 -13.34 -9.24
CA ASN A 412 40.15 -12.43 -10.38
C ASN A 412 41.46 -11.66 -10.64
N LEU A 413 42.13 -11.24 -9.56
CA LEU A 413 43.48 -10.68 -9.61
C LEU A 413 44.46 -11.68 -10.21
N GLY A 414 44.42 -12.95 -9.78
CA GLY A 414 45.24 -14.03 -10.35
C GLY A 414 45.03 -14.20 -11.85
N ASN A 415 43.78 -14.14 -12.31
CA ASN A 415 43.45 -14.26 -13.73
C ASN A 415 44.08 -13.12 -14.56
N ALA A 416 43.95 -11.87 -14.10
CA ALA A 416 44.51 -10.70 -14.77
C ALA A 416 46.05 -10.73 -14.78
N LEU A 417 46.67 -11.06 -13.64
CA LEU A 417 48.13 -11.21 -13.53
C LEU A 417 48.67 -12.32 -14.42
N LYS A 418 47.97 -13.47 -14.51
CA LYS A 418 48.34 -14.57 -15.41
C LYS A 418 48.26 -14.14 -16.88
N ALA A 419 47.22 -13.40 -17.26
CA ALA A 419 47.05 -12.91 -18.63
C ALA A 419 48.17 -11.93 -19.04
N LEU A 420 48.63 -11.09 -18.12
CA LEU A 420 49.79 -10.21 -18.31
C LEU A 420 51.10 -11.01 -18.33
N GLY A 421 51.34 -11.85 -17.32
CA GLY A 421 52.56 -12.64 -17.17
C GLY A 421 52.81 -13.60 -18.35
N GLY A 422 51.76 -14.13 -18.98
CA GLY A 422 51.88 -14.94 -20.20
C GLY A 422 52.55 -14.22 -21.38
N ARG A 423 52.58 -12.88 -21.38
CA ARG A 423 53.15 -12.05 -22.45
C ARG A 423 54.57 -11.58 -22.15
N ASP A 424 54.90 -11.44 -20.87
CA ASP A 424 56.22 -11.00 -20.44
C ASP A 424 57.19 -12.19 -20.43
N SER A 425 58.48 -11.93 -20.61
CA SER A 425 59.53 -12.93 -20.38
C SER A 425 59.85 -13.13 -18.89
N ASP A 426 59.54 -12.14 -18.05
CA ASP A 426 59.73 -12.21 -16.60
C ASP A 426 58.63 -13.05 -15.93
N THR A 427 58.96 -13.63 -14.78
CA THR A 427 58.13 -14.55 -14.01
C THR A 427 57.45 -13.90 -12.80
N VAL A 428 57.78 -12.65 -12.46
CA VAL A 428 57.22 -11.91 -11.31
C VAL A 428 55.69 -11.91 -11.31
N ARG A 429 55.05 -11.58 -12.43
CA ARG A 429 53.58 -11.52 -12.53
C ARG A 429 52.92 -12.90 -12.43
N LEU A 430 53.58 -13.95 -12.94
CA LEU A 430 53.11 -15.34 -12.81
C LEU A 430 53.21 -15.81 -11.35
N GLY A 431 54.29 -15.49 -10.64
CA GLY A 431 54.43 -15.78 -9.21
C GLY A 431 53.39 -15.05 -8.34
N ALA A 432 53.08 -13.80 -8.68
CA ALA A 432 52.00 -13.06 -8.04
C ALA A 432 50.62 -13.69 -8.31
N ALA A 433 50.38 -14.20 -9.53
CA ALA A 433 49.15 -14.93 -9.86
C ALA A 433 48.99 -16.21 -9.03
N VAL A 434 50.06 -17.01 -8.89
CA VAL A 434 50.11 -18.20 -8.02
C VAL A 434 49.70 -17.84 -6.59
N THR A 435 50.32 -16.81 -6.02
CA THR A 435 50.03 -16.33 -4.66
C THR A 435 48.56 -15.93 -4.51
N ALA A 436 47.98 -15.25 -5.51
CA ALA A 436 46.59 -14.83 -5.50
C ALA A 436 45.62 -16.04 -5.54
N TYR A 437 45.88 -17.04 -6.38
CA TYR A 437 45.06 -18.26 -6.41
C TYR A 437 45.17 -19.06 -5.11
N GLU A 438 46.37 -19.22 -4.55
CA GLU A 438 46.56 -19.87 -3.25
C GLU A 438 45.81 -19.15 -2.13
N ASN A 439 45.78 -17.82 -2.16
CA ASN A 439 44.98 -17.02 -1.24
C ASN A 439 43.48 -17.30 -1.41
N ALA A 440 42.95 -17.31 -2.63
CA ALA A 440 41.55 -17.65 -2.88
C ALA A 440 41.19 -19.05 -2.35
N LEU A 441 42.07 -20.04 -2.54
CA LEU A 441 41.90 -21.42 -2.07
C LEU A 441 41.91 -21.58 -0.54
N LYS A 442 42.33 -20.56 0.23
CA LYS A 442 42.20 -20.57 1.70
C LYS A 442 40.75 -20.48 2.17
N GLU A 443 39.86 -19.89 1.38
CA GLU A 443 38.42 -19.76 1.69
C GLU A 443 37.54 -20.62 0.78
N TRP A 444 37.90 -20.70 -0.50
CA TRP A 444 37.24 -21.59 -1.44
C TRP A 444 37.78 -23.00 -1.22
N SER A 445 37.08 -23.78 -0.39
CA SER A 445 37.38 -25.20 -0.22
C SER A 445 36.48 -26.06 -1.12
N ARG A 446 36.94 -27.28 -1.39
CA ARG A 446 36.17 -28.29 -2.11
C ARG A 446 34.78 -28.51 -1.50
N ASP A 447 34.68 -28.55 -0.18
CA ASP A 447 33.42 -28.86 0.52
C ASP A 447 32.42 -27.69 0.49
N ARG A 448 32.89 -26.44 0.37
CA ARG A 448 32.04 -25.24 0.42
C ARG A 448 31.58 -24.80 -0.97
N VAL A 449 32.50 -24.75 -1.92
CA VAL A 449 32.27 -24.21 -3.27
C VAL A 449 33.00 -25.07 -4.32
N PRO A 450 32.60 -26.34 -4.51
CA PRO A 450 33.40 -27.35 -5.22
C PRO A 450 33.83 -26.95 -6.64
N LEU A 451 32.94 -26.35 -7.43
CA LEU A 451 33.25 -25.96 -8.81
C LEU A 451 34.17 -24.73 -8.88
N ASN A 452 33.95 -23.73 -8.03
CA ASN A 452 34.84 -22.56 -7.94
C ASN A 452 36.23 -22.98 -7.47
N TRP A 453 36.31 -23.84 -6.45
CA TRP A 453 37.57 -24.44 -5.99
C TRP A 453 38.30 -25.15 -7.13
N ALA A 454 37.62 -26.01 -7.89
CA ALA A 454 38.25 -26.71 -9.01
C ALA A 454 38.64 -25.76 -10.16
N GLY A 455 37.86 -24.73 -10.44
CA GLY A 455 38.21 -23.69 -11.39
C GLY A 455 39.50 -22.95 -10.98
N THR A 456 39.61 -22.55 -9.71
CA THR A 456 40.82 -21.91 -9.17
C THR A 456 42.01 -22.85 -9.15
N GLN A 457 41.83 -24.13 -8.83
CA GLN A 457 42.89 -25.14 -8.92
C GLN A 457 43.43 -25.29 -10.36
N ASN A 458 42.54 -25.32 -11.35
CA ASN A 458 42.97 -25.33 -12.75
C ASN A 458 43.71 -24.04 -13.14
N ASN A 459 43.28 -22.88 -12.64
CA ASN A 459 43.96 -21.61 -12.91
C ASN A 459 45.33 -21.51 -12.23
N LEU A 460 45.45 -22.05 -11.01
CA LEU A 460 46.72 -22.23 -10.31
C LEU A 460 47.65 -23.15 -11.10
N GLY A 461 47.14 -24.28 -11.59
CA GLY A 461 47.88 -25.20 -12.46
C GLY A 461 48.42 -24.50 -13.71
N ASN A 462 47.62 -23.66 -14.36
CA ASN A 462 48.05 -22.90 -15.54
C ASN A 462 49.20 -21.92 -15.21
N ALA A 463 49.11 -21.22 -14.08
CA ALA A 463 50.16 -20.30 -13.67
C ALA A 463 51.46 -21.02 -13.29
N LEU A 464 51.36 -22.13 -12.54
CA LEU A 464 52.49 -22.98 -12.17
C LEU A 464 53.14 -23.65 -13.38
N GLN A 465 52.34 -24.11 -14.36
CA GLN A 465 52.83 -24.67 -15.61
C GLN A 465 53.67 -23.66 -16.39
N ALA A 466 53.14 -22.46 -16.60
CA ALA A 466 53.85 -21.41 -17.31
C ALA A 466 55.14 -20.99 -16.58
N LEU A 467 55.10 -20.94 -15.25
CA LEU A 467 56.24 -20.60 -14.40
C LEU A 467 57.33 -21.68 -14.47
N GLY A 468 56.97 -22.94 -14.22
CA GLY A 468 57.89 -24.08 -14.24
C GLY A 468 58.56 -24.28 -15.61
N ALA A 469 57.79 -24.13 -16.69
CA ALA A 469 58.35 -24.22 -18.05
C ALA A 469 59.38 -23.11 -18.35
N ARG A 470 59.15 -21.88 -17.85
CA ARG A 470 60.08 -20.75 -18.06
C ARG A 470 61.34 -20.83 -17.21
N GLU A 471 61.19 -21.33 -15.99
CA GLU A 471 62.29 -21.38 -15.02
C GLU A 471 63.09 -22.68 -15.09
N GLY A 472 62.64 -23.66 -15.89
CA GLY A 472 63.27 -24.97 -15.91
C GLY A 472 63.03 -25.77 -14.63
N ASP A 473 61.90 -25.52 -13.95
CA ASP A 473 61.61 -26.05 -12.62
C ASP A 473 60.56 -27.17 -12.67
N THR A 474 61.04 -28.41 -12.46
CA THR A 474 60.20 -29.61 -12.43
C THR A 474 59.30 -29.68 -11.20
N GLU A 475 59.70 -29.16 -10.04
CA GLU A 475 58.86 -29.16 -8.83
C GLU A 475 57.60 -28.31 -9.05
N ARG A 476 57.75 -27.18 -9.75
CA ARG A 476 56.60 -26.34 -10.15
C ARG A 476 55.69 -27.03 -11.16
N LEU A 477 56.25 -27.79 -12.10
CA LEU A 477 55.45 -28.60 -13.01
C LEU A 477 54.70 -29.73 -12.28
N GLU A 478 55.30 -30.35 -11.26
CA GLU A 478 54.63 -31.35 -10.40
C GLU A 478 53.50 -30.73 -9.59
N ALA A 479 53.71 -29.52 -9.06
CA ALA A 479 52.68 -28.74 -8.41
C ALA A 479 51.52 -28.39 -9.36
N ALA A 480 51.83 -28.09 -10.64
CA ALA A 480 50.80 -27.85 -11.67
C ALA A 480 49.95 -29.11 -11.93
N VAL A 481 50.58 -30.28 -12.07
CA VAL A 481 49.86 -31.57 -12.20
C VAL A 481 48.94 -31.79 -11.00
N THR A 482 49.47 -31.61 -9.79
CA THR A 482 48.69 -31.77 -8.54
C THR A 482 47.46 -30.85 -8.52
N ALA A 483 47.61 -29.60 -8.97
CA ALA A 483 46.50 -28.65 -9.05
C ALA A 483 45.45 -29.09 -10.08
N TYR A 484 45.84 -29.56 -11.27
CA TYR A 484 44.90 -30.10 -12.26
C TYR A 484 44.19 -31.36 -11.78
N GLU A 485 44.91 -32.30 -11.17
CA GLU A 485 44.31 -33.51 -10.59
C GLU A 485 43.29 -33.16 -9.49
N ASN A 486 43.59 -32.14 -8.67
CA ASN A 486 42.62 -31.60 -7.73
C ASN A 486 41.40 -31.02 -8.44
N ALA A 487 41.57 -30.25 -9.51
CA ALA A 487 40.45 -29.73 -10.29
C ALA A 487 39.56 -30.85 -10.87
N LEU A 488 40.16 -31.93 -11.38
CA LEU A 488 39.45 -33.08 -11.95
C LEU A 488 38.58 -33.85 -10.93
N LYS A 489 38.80 -33.67 -9.61
CA LYS A 489 37.94 -34.26 -8.57
C LYS A 489 36.51 -33.72 -8.63
N GLU A 490 36.31 -32.50 -9.12
CA GLU A 490 34.99 -31.87 -9.25
C GLU A 490 34.62 -31.56 -10.71
N ARG A 491 35.61 -31.25 -11.55
CA ARG A 491 35.46 -31.15 -13.00
C ARG A 491 35.49 -32.53 -13.61
N THR A 492 34.43 -33.31 -13.45
CA THR A 492 34.34 -34.64 -14.05
C THR A 492 33.75 -34.58 -15.45
N ARG A 493 34.05 -35.60 -16.27
CA ARG A 493 33.49 -35.76 -17.62
C ARG A 493 31.95 -35.70 -17.62
N ASP A 494 31.31 -36.25 -16.61
CA ASP A 494 29.85 -36.30 -16.52
C ASP A 494 29.22 -34.98 -16.04
N ARG A 495 29.92 -34.21 -15.20
CA ARG A 495 29.35 -33.01 -14.58
C ARG A 495 29.58 -31.76 -15.40
N VAL A 496 30.80 -31.56 -15.88
CA VAL A 496 31.22 -30.39 -16.67
C VAL A 496 32.21 -30.86 -17.77
N PRO A 497 31.71 -31.57 -18.80
CA PRO A 497 32.55 -32.25 -19.79
C PRO A 497 33.58 -31.34 -20.47
N LEU A 498 33.19 -30.12 -20.84
CA LEU A 498 34.09 -29.16 -21.49
C LEU A 498 35.20 -28.67 -20.56
N ASP A 499 34.89 -28.42 -19.29
CA ASP A 499 35.90 -28.02 -18.28
C ASP A 499 36.83 -29.17 -17.93
N TRP A 500 36.31 -30.41 -17.86
CA TRP A 500 37.12 -31.61 -17.72
C TRP A 500 38.09 -31.74 -18.89
N ALA A 501 37.60 -31.61 -20.13
CA ALA A 501 38.42 -31.69 -21.34
C ALA A 501 39.48 -30.59 -21.40
N ALA A 502 39.15 -29.36 -21.01
CA ALA A 502 40.12 -28.27 -20.90
C ALA A 502 41.21 -28.58 -19.86
N THR A 503 40.85 -29.20 -18.74
CA THR A 503 41.81 -29.59 -17.69
C THR A 503 42.71 -30.74 -18.18
N GLN A 504 42.16 -31.69 -18.93
CA GLN A 504 42.93 -32.75 -19.59
C GLN A 504 43.91 -32.19 -20.63
N TYR A 505 43.47 -31.25 -21.46
CA TYR A 505 44.36 -30.54 -22.39
C TYR A 505 45.53 -29.88 -21.65
N ASN A 506 45.27 -29.22 -20.52
CA ASN A 506 46.33 -28.58 -19.74
C ASN A 506 47.32 -29.60 -19.13
N LEU A 507 46.84 -30.79 -18.72
CA LEU A 507 47.71 -31.90 -18.30
C LEU A 507 48.59 -32.40 -19.45
N ALA A 508 48.07 -32.45 -20.68
CA ALA A 508 48.87 -32.78 -21.86
C ALA A 508 50.01 -31.77 -22.10
N VAL A 509 49.69 -30.47 -21.96
CA VAL A 509 50.68 -29.38 -22.08
C VAL A 509 51.77 -29.48 -21.01
N VAL A 510 51.40 -29.75 -19.74
CA VAL A 510 52.41 -29.95 -18.68
C VAL A 510 53.28 -31.17 -18.95
N ALA A 511 52.69 -32.27 -19.41
CA ALA A 511 53.45 -33.47 -19.74
C ALA A 511 54.45 -33.23 -20.88
N LEU A 512 54.08 -32.45 -21.90
CA LEU A 512 55.03 -31.98 -22.92
C LEU A 512 56.15 -31.12 -22.33
N ALA A 513 55.82 -30.18 -21.43
CA ALA A 513 56.84 -29.38 -20.76
C ALA A 513 57.81 -30.26 -19.97
N PHE A 514 57.33 -31.26 -19.23
CA PHE A 514 58.22 -32.22 -18.57
C PHE A 514 59.15 -32.93 -19.56
N PHE A 515 58.61 -33.45 -20.67
CA PHE A 515 59.44 -34.07 -21.70
C PHE A 515 60.53 -33.11 -22.19
N ASP A 516 60.20 -31.85 -22.46
CA ASP A 516 61.17 -30.86 -22.94
C ASP A 516 62.27 -30.54 -21.92
N LEU A 517 62.01 -30.70 -20.61
CA LEU A 517 63.01 -30.48 -19.56
C LEU A 517 63.87 -31.71 -19.25
N ILE A 518 63.28 -32.90 -19.21
CA ILE A 518 63.93 -34.11 -18.68
C ILE A 518 64.07 -35.27 -19.67
N ASP A 519 63.52 -35.12 -20.89
CA ASP A 519 63.63 -36.05 -22.02
C ASP A 519 63.24 -37.50 -21.68
N ASP A 520 62.22 -37.68 -20.81
CA ASP A 520 61.65 -38.99 -20.49
C ASP A 520 60.40 -39.28 -21.35
N PRO A 521 60.47 -40.27 -22.28
CA PRO A 521 59.36 -40.62 -23.17
C PRO A 521 58.04 -40.97 -22.48
N ALA A 522 58.07 -41.40 -21.21
CA ALA A 522 56.85 -41.66 -20.45
C ALA A 522 55.97 -40.41 -20.29
N HIS A 523 56.54 -39.21 -20.42
CA HIS A 523 55.79 -37.97 -20.45
C HIS A 523 55.10 -37.72 -21.80
N LEU A 524 55.64 -38.20 -22.93
CA LEU A 524 54.95 -38.15 -24.23
C LEU A 524 53.72 -39.06 -24.24
N ASP A 525 53.82 -40.25 -23.64
CA ASP A 525 52.69 -41.18 -23.53
C ASP A 525 51.54 -40.59 -22.69
N ARG A 526 51.89 -39.95 -21.58
CA ARG A 526 50.93 -39.20 -20.74
C ARG A 526 50.31 -38.05 -21.51
N ALA A 527 51.13 -37.25 -22.21
CA ALA A 527 50.65 -36.12 -22.99
C ALA A 527 49.64 -36.54 -24.07
N GLU A 528 49.95 -37.62 -24.79
CA GLU A 528 49.08 -38.16 -25.85
C GLU A 528 47.75 -38.63 -25.28
N THR A 529 47.77 -39.38 -24.17
CA THR A 529 46.56 -39.89 -23.52
C THR A 529 45.61 -38.75 -23.15
N HIS A 530 46.13 -37.73 -22.44
CA HIS A 530 45.34 -36.58 -22.02
C HIS A 530 44.81 -35.76 -23.21
N ALA A 531 45.63 -35.56 -24.26
CA ALA A 531 45.22 -34.82 -25.45
C ALA A 531 44.12 -35.57 -26.25
N GLN A 532 44.21 -36.89 -26.37
CA GLN A 532 43.18 -37.72 -27.01
C GLN A 532 41.85 -37.69 -26.25
N GLU A 533 41.91 -37.76 -24.92
CA GLU A 533 40.75 -37.66 -24.04
C GLU A 533 40.03 -36.31 -24.17
N ALA A 534 40.79 -35.21 -24.12
CA ALA A 534 40.26 -33.86 -24.30
C ALA A 534 39.62 -33.69 -25.70
N ARG A 535 40.35 -34.11 -26.74
CA ARG A 535 39.89 -34.04 -28.13
C ARG A 535 38.57 -34.78 -28.35
N ALA A 536 38.42 -35.97 -27.79
CA ALA A 536 37.20 -36.76 -27.95
C ALA A 536 35.97 -36.02 -27.40
N VAL A 537 36.11 -35.33 -26.27
CA VAL A 537 35.03 -34.55 -25.68
C VAL A 537 34.75 -33.28 -26.49
N PHE A 538 35.78 -32.52 -26.89
CA PHE A 538 35.59 -31.34 -27.72
C PHE A 538 34.95 -31.66 -29.08
N ALA A 539 35.33 -32.78 -29.69
CA ALA A 539 34.69 -33.26 -30.92
C ALA A 539 33.21 -33.62 -30.70
N SER A 540 32.88 -34.32 -29.59
CA SER A 540 31.50 -34.66 -29.26
C SER A 540 30.62 -33.45 -28.95
N ALA A 541 31.23 -32.34 -28.53
CA ALA A 541 30.56 -31.09 -28.20
C ALA A 541 30.61 -30.05 -29.33
N GLU A 542 31.10 -30.43 -30.52
CA GLU A 542 31.25 -29.54 -31.70
C GLU A 542 32.09 -28.27 -31.40
N ALA A 543 33.01 -28.35 -30.44
CA ALA A 543 33.90 -27.28 -30.04
C ALA A 543 35.15 -27.27 -30.94
N GLU A 544 34.98 -26.92 -32.23
CA GLU A 544 36.03 -27.02 -33.25
C GLU A 544 37.35 -26.31 -32.87
N PRO A 545 37.36 -25.06 -32.36
CA PRO A 545 38.62 -24.40 -32.01
C PRO A 545 39.43 -25.15 -30.96
N GLN A 546 38.77 -25.69 -29.92
CA GLN A 546 39.42 -26.44 -28.86
C GLN A 546 39.86 -27.83 -29.33
N ARG A 547 39.10 -28.45 -30.25
CA ARG A 547 39.52 -29.70 -30.91
C ARG A 547 40.80 -29.48 -31.71
N ASP A 548 40.86 -28.41 -32.50
CA ASP A 548 42.02 -28.09 -33.33
C ASP A 548 43.27 -27.80 -32.49
N MET A 549 43.12 -27.19 -31.31
CA MET A 549 44.21 -27.06 -30.33
C MET A 549 44.74 -28.43 -29.87
N CYS A 550 43.86 -29.41 -29.64
CA CYS A 550 44.28 -30.76 -29.27
C CYS A 550 44.96 -31.47 -30.45
N ASP A 551 44.44 -31.30 -31.67
CA ASP A 551 45.06 -31.84 -32.89
C ASP A 551 46.49 -31.30 -33.10
N ALA A 552 46.70 -30.01 -32.82
CA ALA A 552 48.02 -29.40 -32.87
C ALA A 552 49.00 -30.01 -31.84
N ILE A 553 48.55 -30.23 -30.60
CA ILE A 553 49.37 -30.90 -29.58
C ILE A 553 49.70 -32.34 -29.96
N LEU A 554 48.74 -33.08 -30.52
CA LEU A 554 48.97 -34.47 -30.94
C LEU A 554 50.00 -34.54 -32.08
N ALA A 555 49.94 -33.62 -33.04
CA ALA A 555 50.96 -33.51 -34.09
C ALA A 555 52.35 -33.20 -33.51
N GLU A 556 52.40 -32.32 -32.51
CA GLU A 556 53.64 -31.90 -31.84
C GLU A 556 54.27 -33.03 -31.00
N ILE A 557 53.44 -33.88 -30.38
CA ILE A 557 53.88 -35.11 -29.70
C ILE A 557 54.47 -36.11 -30.71
N ALA A 558 53.80 -36.32 -31.86
CA ALA A 558 54.28 -37.22 -32.89
C ALA A 558 55.65 -36.77 -33.45
N ALA A 559 55.81 -35.46 -33.69
CA ALA A 559 57.08 -34.90 -34.15
C ALA A 559 58.24 -35.12 -33.16
N ARG A 560 57.99 -35.00 -31.84
CA ARG A 560 58.99 -35.29 -30.80
C ARG A 560 59.41 -36.76 -30.78
N ARG A 561 58.45 -37.68 -30.95
CA ARG A 561 58.74 -39.12 -31.03
C ARG A 561 59.60 -39.48 -32.23
N ASP A 562 59.33 -38.86 -33.38
CA ASP A 562 60.07 -39.10 -34.61
C ASP A 562 61.46 -38.44 -34.59
N GLY A 563 61.63 -37.34 -33.86
CA GLY A 563 62.89 -36.60 -33.70
C GLY A 563 63.89 -37.18 -32.69
N GLY A 564 63.45 -38.07 -31.78
CA GLY A 564 64.30 -38.71 -30.76
C GLY A 564 65.10 -39.93 -31.24
N GLY A 565 65.04 -40.26 -32.53
CA GLY A 565 65.81 -41.35 -33.16
C GLY A 565 67.07 -40.86 -33.87
N GLY A 566 68.06 -40.38 -33.11
CA GLY A 566 69.37 -39.93 -33.62
C GLY A 566 70.53 -40.62 -32.93
#